data_AF-A0A6V7M638-F1
#
_entry.id   AF-A0A6V7M638-F1
#
_cell.length_a   1.000
_cell.length_b   1.000
_cell.length_c   1.000
_cell.angle_alpha   90.00
_cell.angle_beta   90.00
_cell.angle_gamma   90.00
#
_symmetry.space_group_name_H-M   'P 1'
#
loop_
_entity.id
_entity.type
_entity.pdbx_description
1 polymer ?
#
loop_
_entity_poly.entity_id
_entity_poly.type
_entity_poly.pdbx_seq_one_letter_code
_entity_poly.pdbx_strand_id
1 'polypeptide(L)' 'VDMPVFFYIDPEFAEDPKLENCTDITLSYTFFEAKPGLNLPIPSYVKQHLA' A
#
# COMPACT_ATOMS: atom_id res chain seq x y z
N VAL A 1 -12.92 14.68 -3.96
CA VAL A 1 -12.01 13.62 -4.44
C VAL A 1 -12.10 12.51 -3.42
N ASP A 2 -12.79 11.41 -3.73
CA ASP A 2 -12.79 10.21 -2.90
C ASP A 2 -11.72 9.28 -3.45
N MET A 3 -10.64 9.12 -2.71
CA MET A 3 -9.54 8.23 -3.07
C MET A 3 -9.49 7.11 -2.04
N PRO A 4 -10.26 6.02 -2.26
CA PRO A 4 -10.26 4.90 -1.34
C PRO A 4 -8.92 4.16 -1.43
N VAL A 5 -8.15 4.18 -0.34
CA VAL A 5 -6.95 3.37 -0.19
C VAL A 5 -7.34 2.07 0.49
N PHE A 6 -7.27 0.97 -0.24
CA PHE A 6 -7.40 -0.37 0.33
C PHE A 6 -6.00 -0.88 0.68
N PHE A 7 -5.78 -1.20 1.96
CA PHE A 7 -4.54 -1.83 2.43
C PHE A 7 -4.88 -3.16 3.08
N TYR A 8 -3.98 -4.13 2.93
CA TYR A 8 -4.07 -5.45 3.54
C TYR A 8 -2.70 -5.80 4.10
N ILE A 9 -2.70 -6.40 5.29
CA ILE A 9 -1.50 -6.92 5.94
C ILE A 9 -1.60 -8.44 5.86
N ASP A 10 -0.54 -9.08 5.40
CA ASP A 10 -0.47 -10.53 5.34
C ASP A 10 -0.49 -11.13 6.76
N PRO A 11 -1.31 -12.16 7.05
CA PRO A 11 -1.27 -12.87 8.33
C PRO A 11 0.12 -13.41 8.69
N GLU A 12 0.97 -13.74 7.71
CA GLU A 12 2.36 -14.16 7.95
C GLU A 12 3.19 -13.09 8.68
N PHE A 13 2.78 -11.82 8.64
CA PHE A 13 3.42 -10.72 9.36
C PHE A 13 3.46 -10.97 10.88
N ALA A 14 2.42 -11.60 11.44
CA ALA A 14 2.32 -11.88 12.87
C ALA A 14 3.19 -13.07 13.32
N GLU A 15 3.66 -13.88 12.38
CA GLU A 15 4.43 -15.10 12.65
C GLU A 15 5.95 -14.90 12.46
N ASP A 16 6.40 -13.79 11.87
CA ASP A 16 7.82 -13.51 11.65
C ASP A 16 8.54 -13.11 12.96
N PRO A 17 9.51 -13.91 13.45
CA PRO A 17 10.28 -13.60 14.66
C PRO A 17 11.04 -12.27 14.58
N LYS A 18 11.35 -11.78 13.38
CA LYS A 18 12.05 -10.50 13.21
C LYS A 18 11.13 -9.31 13.44
N LEU A 19 9.82 -9.51 13.38
CA LEU A 19 8.80 -8.48 13.52
C LEU A 19 8.13 -8.49 14.91
N GLU A 20 8.56 -9.39 15.81
CA GLU A 20 7.99 -9.58 17.15
C GLU A 20 7.89 -8.29 17.98
N ASN A 21 8.83 -7.37 17.82
CA ASN A 21 8.86 -6.10 18.55
C ASN A 21 8.26 -4.92 17.76
N CYS A 22 7.64 -5.18 16.60
CA CYS A 22 7.10 -4.14 15.72
C CYS A 22 5.60 -3.97 15.99
N THR A 23 5.24 -2.89 16.70
CA THR A 23 3.85 -2.62 17.14
C THR A 23 3.09 -1.65 16.23
N ASP A 24 3.81 -0.89 15.41
CA ASP A 24 3.28 0.25 14.68
C ASP A 24 3.54 0.11 13.18
N ILE A 25 2.48 0.21 12.38
CA ILE A 25 2.54 0.20 10.92
C ILE A 25 2.07 1.55 10.41
N THR A 26 2.96 2.29 9.74
CA THR A 26 2.67 3.64 9.22
C THR A 26 2.59 3.63 7.70
N LEU A 27 1.47 4.13 7.16
CA LEU A 27 1.30 4.36 5.73
C LEU A 27 1.51 5.85 5.41
N SER A 28 2.67 6.19 4.86
CA SER A 28 2.98 7.55 4.43
C SER A 28 2.51 7.77 2.99
N TYR A 29 1.49 8.60 2.80
CA TYR A 29 0.97 8.96 1.49
C TYR A 29 1.24 10.44 1.17
N THR A 30 2.01 10.70 0.11
CA THR A 30 2.39 12.06 -0.31
C THR A 30 1.77 12.37 -1.66
N PHE A 31 1.00 13.45 -1.74
CA PHE A 31 0.44 13.95 -2.99
C PHE A 31 1.45 14.86 -3.70
N PHE A 32 1.70 14.58 -4.96
CA PHE A 32 2.44 15.46 -5.85
C PHE A 32 1.49 16.01 -6.91
N GLU A 33 1.68 17.27 -7.29
CA GLU A 33 0.94 17.86 -8.39
C GLU A 33 1.23 17.09 -9.69
N ALA A 34 0.19 16.52 -10.29
CA ALA A 34 0.32 15.80 -11.53
C ALA A 34 0.51 16.80 -12.68
N LYS A 35 1.64 16.71 -13.38
CA LYS A 35 1.80 17.40 -14.67
C LYS A 35 0.82 16.80 -15.68
N PRO A 36 0.27 17.60 -16.62
CA PRO A 36 -0.57 17.08 -17.70
C PRO A 36 0.15 15.94 -18.43
N GLY A 37 -0.49 14.76 -18.53
CA GLY A 37 0.08 13.59 -19.20
C GLY A 37 0.85 12.61 -18.30
N LEU A 38 0.83 12.79 -16.97
CA LEU A 38 1.42 11.83 -16.05
C LEU A 38 0.61 10.53 -16.01
N ASN A 39 1.13 9.46 -16.62
CA ASN A 39 0.63 8.10 -16.44
C ASN A 39 1.15 7.56 -15.10
N LEU A 40 0.27 7.51 -14.10
CA LEU A 40 0.61 6.88 -12.83
C LEU A 40 0.84 5.39 -13.06
N PRO A 41 2.01 4.83 -12.68
CA PRO A 41 2.21 3.40 -12.74
C PRO A 41 1.23 2.74 -11.76
N ILE A 42 0.33 1.92 -12.28
CA ILE A 42 -0.60 1.16 -11.44
C ILE A 42 0.25 0.19 -10.60
N PRO A 43 0.20 0.27 -9.26
CA PRO A 43 0.94 -0.65 -8.40
C PRO A 43 0.54 -2.10 -8.70
N SER A 44 1.52 -2.99 -8.79
CA SER A 44 1.33 -4.40 -9.14
C SER A 44 0.33 -5.13 -8.24
N TYR A 45 0.23 -4.74 -6.97
CA TYR A 45 -0.68 -5.34 -6.00
C TYR A 45 -2.17 -5.19 -6.37
N VAL A 46 -2.55 -4.11 -7.06
CA VAL A 46 -3.93 -3.86 -7.50
C VAL A 46 -4.38 -4.92 -8.52
N LYS A 47 -3.46 -5.50 -9.29
CA LYS A 47 -3.78 -6.56 -10.26
C LYS A 47 -4.05 -7.92 -9.62
N GLN A 48 -3.51 -8.18 -8.42
CA GLN A 48 -3.58 -9.50 -7.79
C GLN A 48 -4.92 -9.80 -7.10
N HIS A 49 -5.75 -8.79 -6.82
CA HIS A 49 -7.04 -8.95 -6.13
C HIS A 49 -8.26 -9.04 -7.07
N LEU A 50 -8.04 -9.14 -8.38
CA LEU A 50 -9.10 -9.23 -9.41
C LEU A 50 -9.15 -10.60 -10.11
N ALA A 51 -8.45 -11.61 -9.59
CA ALA A 51 -8.47 -12.98 -10.09
C ALA A 51 -9.23 -13.91 -9.15
#